data_AF-A0A1S9DQ70-F1
#
_entry.id   AF-A0A1S9DQ70-F1
#
_cell.length_a   1.000
_cell.length_b   1.000
_cell.length_c   1.000
_cell.angle_alpha   90.00
_cell.angle_beta   90.00
_cell.angle_gamma   90.00
#
_symmetry.space_group_name_H-M   'P 1'
#
loop_
_entity.id
_entity.type
_entity.pdbx_description
1 polymer ?
#
loop_
_entity_poly.entity_id
_entity_poly.type
_entity_poly.pdbx_seq_one_letter_code
_entity_poly.pdbx_strand_id
1 'polypeptide(L)'
;MPVYMLYGFKWPRAGFTGIRVYIVLHNLEDATAEYLQAPVTTQLLLESFAKTEPGIVSRLPDLRFIEQYDPDDTSDEAVSKPYAYVAAKVITMPESGALSLDAEELVKESGLDENAMAALTEMRDKYAAGEKIGWYIVYNGDPERWFPQIDEDDDESMMYDDEDGEASDYGSASQPPSTPTTFFPQKLTQFFGAKKAA
;
A
#
# COMPACT_ATOMS: atom_id res chain seq x y z
N MET A 1 -11.51 -5.01 -15.57
CA MET A 1 -11.77 -4.53 -14.20
C MET A 1 -12.22 -5.70 -13.31
N PRO A 2 -11.32 -6.35 -12.57
CA PRO A 2 -11.68 -7.52 -11.77
C PRO A 2 -12.40 -7.18 -10.46
N VAL A 3 -13.37 -8.03 -10.14
CA VAL A 3 -13.87 -8.21 -8.78
C VAL A 3 -13.25 -9.49 -8.22
N TYR A 4 -12.68 -9.40 -7.02
CA TYR A 4 -12.13 -10.54 -6.31
C TYR A 4 -13.08 -10.98 -5.21
N MET A 5 -13.30 -12.28 -5.08
CA MET A 5 -13.77 -12.87 -3.83
C MET A 5 -12.58 -13.54 -3.15
N LEU A 6 -12.26 -13.10 -1.94
CA LEU A 6 -11.08 -13.56 -1.23
C LEU A 6 -11.42 -14.01 0.18
N TYR A 7 -10.66 -15.00 0.67
CA TYR A 7 -10.66 -15.40 2.07
C TYR A 7 -9.37 -14.93 2.72
N GLY A 8 -9.50 -14.04 3.70
CA GLY A 8 -8.36 -13.27 4.21
C GLY A 8 -8.74 -12.34 5.34
N PHE A 9 -7.92 -11.32 5.56
CA PHE A 9 -8.17 -10.24 6.53
C PHE A 9 -7.71 -8.89 5.98
N LYS A 10 -8.17 -7.81 6.62
CA LYS A 10 -7.73 -6.45 6.30
C LYS A 10 -6.39 -6.17 6.96
N TRP A 11 -5.40 -5.72 6.21
CA TRP A 11 -4.14 -5.24 6.73
C TRP A 11 -4.13 -3.71 6.68
N PRO A 12 -4.18 -3.02 7.85
CA PRO A 12 -4.18 -1.57 7.89
C PRO A 12 -2.93 -0.96 7.25
N ARG A 13 -3.09 0.15 6.53
CA ARG A 13 -1.94 0.90 5.99
C ARG A 13 -1.19 1.65 7.08
N ALA A 14 -1.94 2.20 8.04
CA ALA A 14 -1.41 2.90 9.20
C ALA A 14 -1.22 1.97 10.41
N GLY A 15 -0.58 2.49 11.45
CA GLY A 15 -0.30 1.76 12.70
C GLY A 15 1.08 1.10 12.71
N PHE A 16 1.51 0.68 13.90
CA PHE A 16 2.87 0.18 14.14
C PHE A 16 3.20 -1.10 13.36
N THR A 17 2.20 -1.94 13.10
CA THR A 17 2.32 -3.17 12.29
C THR A 17 1.70 -3.01 10.89
N GLY A 18 1.31 -1.78 10.52
CA GLY A 18 0.65 -1.50 9.26
C GLY A 18 1.59 -1.56 8.06
N ILE A 19 1.03 -1.64 6.86
CA ILE A 19 1.75 -1.82 5.59
C ILE A 19 2.88 -0.79 5.42
N ARG A 20 2.60 0.49 5.66
CA ARG A 20 3.61 1.57 5.50
C ARG A 20 4.81 1.37 6.43
N VAL A 21 4.55 1.04 7.69
CA VAL A 21 5.61 0.81 8.68
C VAL A 21 6.37 -0.48 8.37
N TYR A 22 5.67 -1.52 7.91
CA TYR A 22 6.32 -2.77 7.48
C TYR A 22 7.32 -2.52 6.34
N ILE A 23 6.90 -1.81 5.29
CA ILE A 23 7.78 -1.46 4.15
C ILE A 23 9.04 -0.73 4.62
N VAL A 24 8.89 0.26 5.51
CA VAL A 24 10.02 1.02 6.07
C VAL A 24 10.93 0.15 6.95
N LEU A 25 10.36 -0.62 7.88
CA LEU A 25 11.13 -1.45 8.82
C LEU A 25 11.92 -2.56 8.12
N HIS A 26 11.40 -3.06 7.00
CA HIS A 26 12.03 -4.12 6.20
C HIS A 26 12.87 -3.58 5.04
N ASN A 27 13.04 -2.25 4.93
CA ASN A 27 13.81 -1.57 3.88
C ASN A 27 13.41 -2.01 2.47
N LEU A 28 12.10 -2.03 2.18
CA LEU A 28 11.57 -2.38 0.85
C LEU A 28 11.47 -1.11 0.00
N GLU A 29 12.61 -0.60 -0.47
CA GLU A 29 12.73 0.73 -1.09
C GLU A 29 11.85 0.93 -2.33
N ASP A 30 11.70 -0.10 -3.17
CA ASP A 30 10.88 -0.04 -4.38
C ASP A 30 9.42 -0.47 -4.15
N ALA A 31 9.01 -0.73 -2.91
CA ALA A 31 7.64 -1.13 -2.58
C ALA A 31 6.74 0.07 -2.27
N THR A 32 5.52 0.06 -2.81
CA THR A 32 4.51 1.11 -2.61
C THR A 32 3.38 0.64 -1.72
N ALA A 33 3.17 1.29 -0.56
CA ALA A 33 2.08 0.92 0.35
C ALA A 33 0.68 1.12 -0.23
N GLU A 34 0.53 2.03 -1.19
CA GLU A 34 -0.73 2.42 -1.83
C GLU A 34 -1.05 1.58 -3.07
N TYR A 35 -0.06 0.88 -3.63
CA TYR A 35 -0.19 0.00 -4.79
C TYR A 35 0.48 -1.34 -4.50
N LEU A 36 -0.20 -2.20 -3.73
CA LEU A 36 0.35 -3.49 -3.32
C LEU A 36 0.38 -4.51 -4.45
N GLN A 37 -0.57 -4.41 -5.37
CA GLN A 37 -0.69 -5.31 -6.52
C GLN A 37 0.32 -5.01 -7.63
N ALA A 38 1.13 -3.95 -7.50
CA ALA A 38 2.25 -3.71 -8.39
C ALA A 38 3.19 -4.94 -8.36
N PRO A 39 3.67 -5.44 -9.51
CA PRO A 39 4.50 -6.64 -9.56
C PRO A 39 5.73 -6.57 -8.64
N VAL A 40 6.43 -5.42 -8.64
CA VAL A 40 7.61 -5.18 -7.80
C VAL A 40 7.24 -5.19 -6.31
N THR A 41 6.19 -4.45 -5.92
CA THR A 41 5.72 -4.40 -4.53
C THR A 41 5.30 -5.78 -4.01
N THR A 42 4.51 -6.52 -4.79
CA THR A 42 4.07 -7.88 -4.43
C THR A 42 5.27 -8.80 -4.24
N GLN A 43 6.23 -8.77 -5.17
CA GLN A 43 7.44 -9.59 -5.07
C GLN A 43 8.22 -9.26 -3.79
N LEU A 44 8.52 -7.99 -3.54
CA LEU A 44 9.30 -7.57 -2.37
C LEU A 44 8.62 -7.95 -1.05
N LEU A 45 7.30 -7.82 -0.96
CA LEU A 45 6.55 -8.25 0.22
C LEU A 45 6.63 -9.76 0.42
N LEU A 46 6.39 -10.56 -0.63
CA LEU A 46 6.47 -12.02 -0.56
C LEU A 46 7.88 -12.49 -0.17
N GLU A 47 8.92 -11.91 -0.75
CA GLU A 47 10.31 -12.22 -0.40
C GLU A 47 10.65 -11.82 1.03
N SER A 48 10.16 -10.67 1.50
CA SER A 48 10.32 -10.23 2.88
C SER A 48 9.67 -11.22 3.85
N PHE A 49 8.40 -11.59 3.61
CA PHE A 49 7.70 -12.57 4.44
C PHE A 49 8.35 -13.95 4.38
N ALA A 50 8.87 -14.39 3.23
CA ALA A 50 9.60 -15.65 3.15
C ALA A 50 10.87 -15.66 4.01
N LYS A 51 11.52 -14.49 4.19
CA LYS A 51 12.70 -14.34 5.05
C LYS A 51 12.34 -14.24 6.54
N THR A 52 11.32 -13.45 6.87
CA THR A 52 10.97 -13.12 8.27
C THR A 52 10.01 -14.13 8.90
N GLU A 53 9.14 -14.71 8.08
CA GLU A 53 8.05 -15.59 8.49
C GLU A 53 7.99 -16.89 7.65
N PRO A 54 9.12 -17.61 7.47
CA PRO A 54 9.17 -18.79 6.59
C PRO A 54 8.19 -19.89 7.01
N GLY A 55 7.96 -20.04 8.32
CA GLY A 55 7.00 -21.01 8.86
C GLY A 55 5.56 -20.69 8.45
N ILE A 56 5.19 -19.41 8.39
CA ILE A 56 3.83 -18.98 8.00
C ILE A 56 3.66 -19.11 6.49
N VAL A 57 4.59 -18.55 5.71
CA VAL A 57 4.48 -18.47 4.24
C VAL A 57 4.48 -19.86 3.60
N SER A 58 5.28 -20.81 4.12
CA SER A 58 5.28 -22.18 3.62
C SER A 58 3.93 -22.91 3.74
N ARG A 59 3.04 -22.43 4.62
CA ARG A 59 1.68 -22.95 4.80
C ARG A 59 0.62 -22.12 4.06
N LEU A 60 1.02 -21.06 3.36
CA LEU A 60 0.16 -20.15 2.60
C LEU A 60 0.69 -20.00 1.15
N PRO A 61 0.65 -21.07 0.33
CA PRO A 61 1.23 -21.04 -1.02
C PRO A 61 0.53 -20.06 -1.96
N ASP A 62 -0.76 -19.78 -1.73
CA ASP A 62 -1.58 -18.88 -2.55
C ASP A 62 -1.73 -17.48 -1.93
N LEU A 63 -0.78 -17.07 -1.08
CA LEU A 63 -0.78 -15.77 -0.43
C LEU A 63 -0.77 -14.64 -1.47
N ARG A 64 -1.77 -13.77 -1.42
CA ARG A 64 -1.90 -12.61 -2.30
C ARG A 64 -2.28 -11.36 -1.53
N PHE A 65 -1.83 -10.21 -2.03
CA PHE A 65 -2.24 -8.89 -1.58
C PHE A 65 -3.26 -8.32 -2.56
N ILE A 66 -4.42 -7.89 -2.07
CA ILE A 66 -5.49 -7.35 -2.91
C ILE A 66 -5.89 -5.97 -2.38
N GLU A 67 -6.04 -5.00 -3.26
CA GLU A 67 -6.43 -3.65 -2.89
C GLU A 67 -7.78 -3.25 -3.50
N GLN A 68 -8.41 -2.27 -2.88
CA GLN A 68 -9.57 -1.61 -3.47
C GLN A 68 -9.05 -0.42 -4.28
N TYR A 69 -9.48 -0.31 -5.53
CA TYR A 69 -9.14 0.81 -6.38
C TYR A 69 -10.27 1.04 -7.38
N ASP A 70 -10.60 2.30 -7.61
CA ASP A 70 -11.57 2.74 -8.60
C ASP A 70 -10.94 3.94 -9.34
N PRO A 71 -10.59 3.80 -10.63
CA PRO A 71 -9.93 4.86 -11.38
C PRO A 71 -10.82 6.10 -11.57
N ASP A 72 -12.15 5.95 -11.45
CA ASP A 72 -13.12 7.03 -11.58
C ASP A 72 -13.41 7.73 -10.22
N ASP A 73 -12.87 7.21 -9.11
CA ASP A 73 -13.01 7.82 -7.78
C ASP A 73 -12.11 9.05 -7.67
N THR A 74 -12.72 10.23 -7.61
CA THR A 74 -12.02 11.52 -7.43
C THR A 74 -12.12 12.05 -6.00
N SER A 75 -12.57 11.26 -5.04
CA SER A 75 -12.66 11.67 -3.64
C SER A 75 -11.27 11.74 -2.98
N ASP A 76 -11.17 12.41 -1.83
CA ASP A 76 -9.93 12.43 -1.04
C ASP A 76 -9.47 11.01 -0.64
N GLU A 77 -10.41 10.07 -0.51
CA GLU A 77 -10.13 8.67 -0.18
C GLU A 77 -9.61 7.87 -1.38
N ALA A 78 -9.66 8.39 -2.60
CA ALA A 78 -9.16 7.73 -3.81
C ALA A 78 -7.64 7.53 -3.75
N VAL A 79 -6.93 8.48 -3.15
CA VAL A 79 -5.46 8.47 -3.05
C VAL A 79 -4.96 7.30 -2.20
N SER A 80 -5.66 6.99 -1.11
CA SER A 80 -5.21 5.99 -0.15
C SER A 80 -6.37 5.43 0.66
N LYS A 81 -6.78 4.20 0.34
CA LYS A 81 -7.71 3.45 1.19
C LYS A 81 -7.05 3.09 2.55
N PRO A 82 -7.81 2.96 3.65
CA PRO A 82 -7.22 2.73 4.98
C PRO A 82 -6.54 1.36 5.16
N TYR A 83 -6.85 0.38 4.31
CA TYR A 83 -6.31 -0.98 4.37
C TYR A 83 -6.22 -1.61 2.98
N ALA A 84 -5.40 -2.66 2.88
CA ALA A 84 -5.47 -3.64 1.80
C ALA A 84 -5.86 -5.00 2.40
N TYR A 85 -5.98 -6.04 1.57
CA TYR A 85 -6.31 -7.38 2.00
C TYR A 85 -5.09 -8.29 1.88
N VAL A 86 -4.89 -9.11 2.89
CA VAL A 86 -4.01 -10.29 2.84
C VAL A 86 -4.91 -11.50 2.67
N ALA A 87 -4.78 -12.19 1.55
CA ALA A 87 -5.65 -13.28 1.15
C ALA A 87 -4.88 -14.58 1.05
N ALA A 88 -5.38 -15.63 1.68
CA ALA A 88 -4.89 -17.00 1.50
C ALA A 88 -5.57 -17.71 0.33
N LYS A 89 -6.73 -17.20 -0.12
CA LYS A 89 -7.45 -17.67 -1.30
C LYS A 89 -8.06 -16.49 -2.02
N VAL A 90 -7.91 -16.45 -3.34
CA VAL A 90 -8.47 -15.40 -4.20
C VAL A 90 -9.13 -16.06 -5.40
N ILE A 91 -10.40 -15.72 -5.62
CA ILE A 91 -11.18 -16.09 -6.80
C ILE A 91 -11.44 -14.80 -7.57
N THR A 92 -10.94 -14.71 -8.79
CA THR A 92 -11.27 -13.60 -9.69
C THR A 92 -12.61 -13.91 -10.35
N MET A 93 -13.57 -13.01 -10.17
CA MET A 93 -14.89 -13.13 -10.79
C MET A 93 -14.74 -12.93 -12.31
N PRO A 94 -15.26 -13.86 -13.13
CA PRO A 94 -15.14 -13.75 -14.57
C PRO A 94 -15.97 -12.56 -15.07
N GLU A 95 -15.39 -11.75 -15.97
CA GLU A 95 -16.12 -10.64 -16.62
C GLU A 95 -17.20 -11.15 -17.59
N SER A 96 -17.04 -12.37 -18.11
CA SER A 96 -18.01 -13.03 -18.99
C SER A 96 -18.02 -14.55 -18.78
N GLY A 97 -19.20 -15.17 -18.87
CA GLY A 97 -19.35 -16.63 -18.89
C GLY A 97 -20.07 -17.26 -17.68
N ALA A 98 -19.98 -16.66 -16.49
CA ALA A 98 -20.78 -17.08 -15.33
C ALA A 98 -21.74 -15.95 -14.93
N LEU A 99 -23.02 -16.11 -15.27
CA LEU A 99 -24.06 -15.10 -15.00
C LEU A 99 -24.52 -15.06 -13.54
N SER A 100 -24.17 -16.08 -12.76
CA SER A 100 -24.43 -16.17 -11.32
C SER A 100 -23.49 -17.18 -10.69
N LEU A 101 -23.02 -16.89 -9.48
CA LEU A 101 -22.29 -17.81 -8.62
C LEU A 101 -23.06 -17.95 -7.31
N ASP A 102 -23.16 -19.17 -6.78
CA ASP A 102 -23.78 -19.41 -5.48
C ASP A 102 -22.80 -18.99 -4.37
N ALA A 103 -23.10 -17.87 -3.72
CA ALA A 103 -22.30 -17.37 -2.62
C ALA A 103 -22.29 -18.32 -1.42
N GLU A 104 -23.37 -19.06 -1.15
CA GLU A 104 -23.39 -20.02 -0.04
C GLU A 104 -22.48 -21.20 -0.33
N GLU A 105 -22.44 -21.68 -1.57
CA GLU A 105 -21.50 -22.73 -1.98
C GLU A 105 -20.04 -22.26 -1.88
N LEU A 106 -19.74 -21.04 -2.34
CA LEU A 106 -18.39 -20.49 -2.29
C LEU A 106 -17.90 -20.19 -0.87
N VAL A 107 -18.82 -19.87 0.05
CA VAL A 107 -18.49 -19.49 1.44
C VAL A 107 -18.47 -20.69 2.39
N LYS A 108 -19.18 -21.79 2.07
CA LYS A 108 -19.30 -22.99 2.93
C LYS A 108 -17.96 -23.55 3.37
N GLU A 109 -16.99 -23.59 2.45
CA GLU A 109 -15.63 -24.03 2.75
C GLU A 109 -14.67 -22.93 2.31
N SER A 110 -13.79 -22.50 3.22
CA SER A 110 -12.65 -21.64 2.85
C SER A 110 -11.82 -22.30 1.75
N GLY A 111 -11.84 -23.63 1.65
CA GLY A 111 -10.96 -24.44 0.81
C GLY A 111 -9.51 -24.40 1.28
N LEU A 112 -9.28 -23.93 2.51
CA LEU A 112 -7.99 -23.96 3.18
C LEU A 112 -7.96 -25.13 4.15
N ASP A 113 -6.82 -25.81 4.23
CA ASP A 113 -6.60 -26.81 5.26
C ASP A 113 -6.43 -26.16 6.65
N GLU A 114 -6.45 -26.98 7.71
CA GLU A 114 -6.32 -26.49 9.09
C GLU A 114 -4.98 -25.77 9.32
N ASN A 115 -3.91 -26.19 8.64
CA ASN A 115 -2.58 -25.63 8.77
C ASN A 115 -2.49 -24.22 8.16
N ALA A 116 -3.11 -24.01 7.00
CA ALA A 116 -3.23 -22.73 6.31
C ALA A 116 -4.14 -21.78 7.09
N MET A 117 -5.25 -22.27 7.66
CA MET A 117 -6.11 -21.46 8.52
C MET A 117 -5.39 -21.00 9.79
N ALA A 118 -4.59 -21.88 10.40
CA ALA A 118 -3.75 -21.52 11.54
C ALA A 118 -2.66 -20.50 11.14
N ALA A 119 -1.99 -20.70 10.01
CA ALA A 119 -0.99 -19.76 9.48
C ALA A 119 -1.59 -18.38 9.18
N LEU A 120 -2.76 -18.33 8.55
CA LEU A 120 -3.47 -17.08 8.29
C LEU A 120 -3.85 -16.37 9.59
N THR A 121 -4.24 -17.13 10.61
CA THR A 121 -4.53 -16.61 11.96
C THR A 121 -3.29 -16.01 12.62
N GLU A 122 -2.17 -16.75 12.61
CA GLU A 122 -0.88 -16.25 13.11
C GLU A 122 -0.44 -14.97 12.38
N MET A 123 -0.57 -14.94 11.05
CA MET A 123 -0.22 -13.77 10.25
C MET A 123 -1.09 -12.55 10.60
N ARG A 124 -2.40 -12.76 10.73
CA ARG A 124 -3.34 -11.71 11.14
C ARG A 124 -3.03 -11.20 12.54
N ASP A 125 -2.78 -12.08 13.50
CA ASP A 125 -2.50 -11.66 14.88
C ASP A 125 -1.19 -10.84 14.98
N LYS A 126 -0.22 -11.09 14.09
CA LYS A 126 1.03 -10.32 14.03
C LYS A 126 0.86 -8.94 13.37
N TYR A 127 0.17 -8.87 12.23
CA TYR A 127 0.18 -7.66 11.38
C TYR A 127 -1.08 -6.83 11.47
N ALA A 128 -2.20 -7.44 11.87
CA ALA A 128 -3.53 -6.84 11.88
C ALA A 128 -4.32 -7.37 13.09
N ALA A 129 -3.74 -7.28 14.28
CA ALA A 129 -4.35 -7.78 15.51
C ALA A 129 -5.76 -7.20 15.70
N GLY A 130 -6.74 -8.07 15.92
CA GLY A 130 -8.14 -7.70 16.07
C GLY A 130 -8.96 -7.63 14.77
N GLU A 131 -8.33 -7.70 13.60
CA GLU A 131 -9.06 -7.75 12.32
C GLU A 131 -9.75 -9.10 12.11
N LYS A 132 -10.90 -9.07 11.43
CA LYS A 132 -11.69 -10.28 11.16
C LYS A 132 -11.10 -11.05 9.98
N ILE A 133 -10.86 -12.34 10.18
CA ILE A 133 -10.66 -13.29 9.07
C ILE A 133 -12.02 -13.71 8.51
N GLY A 134 -12.17 -13.66 7.19
CA GLY A 134 -13.39 -14.09 6.52
C GLY A 134 -13.37 -13.85 5.02
N TRP A 135 -14.55 -14.03 4.43
CA TRP A 135 -14.78 -13.76 3.01
C TRP A 135 -15.05 -12.28 2.76
N TYR A 136 -14.42 -11.75 1.72
CA TYR A 136 -14.58 -10.37 1.24
C TYR A 136 -14.78 -10.36 -0.27
N ILE A 137 -15.61 -9.45 -0.75
CA ILE A 137 -15.73 -9.11 -2.18
C ILE A 137 -15.05 -7.75 -2.35
N VAL A 138 -14.08 -7.68 -3.27
CA VAL A 138 -13.19 -6.54 -3.44
C VAL A 138 -13.15 -6.15 -4.90
N TYR A 139 -13.53 -4.91 -5.19
CA TYR A 139 -13.42 -4.33 -6.52
C TYR A 139 -12.05 -3.67 -6.70
N ASN A 140 -11.38 -3.98 -7.81
CA ASN A 140 -10.21 -3.26 -8.27
C ASN A 140 -10.40 -2.94 -9.77
N GLY A 141 -10.74 -1.68 -10.07
CA GLY A 141 -11.03 -1.21 -11.41
C GLY A 141 -9.85 -1.37 -12.35
N ASP A 142 -8.65 -1.06 -11.89
CA ASP A 142 -7.43 -1.14 -12.69
C ASP A 142 -6.25 -1.64 -11.85
N PRO A 143 -6.04 -2.97 -11.78
CA PRO A 143 -4.95 -3.57 -11.03
C PRO A 143 -3.58 -3.31 -11.64
N GLU A 144 -3.50 -2.93 -12.91
CA GLU A 144 -2.23 -2.67 -13.61
C GLU A 144 -1.84 -1.19 -13.52
N ARG A 145 -2.82 -0.30 -13.28
CA ARG A 145 -2.66 1.16 -13.23
C ARG A 145 -1.98 1.67 -14.49
N TRP A 146 -2.52 1.29 -15.64
CA TRP A 146 -1.95 1.67 -16.92
C TRP A 146 -2.05 3.18 -17.11
N PHE A 147 -0.90 3.84 -17.31
CA PHE A 147 -0.84 5.26 -17.69
C PHE A 147 -0.36 5.37 -19.14
N PRO A 148 -1.06 6.15 -20.00
CA PRO A 148 -0.57 6.42 -21.34
C PRO A 148 0.77 7.14 -21.25
N GLN A 149 1.74 6.69 -22.06
CA GLN A 149 2.99 7.43 -22.23
C GLN A 149 2.65 8.73 -22.96
N ILE A 150 3.08 9.86 -22.40
CA ILE A 150 3.06 11.14 -23.11
C ILE A 150 4.32 11.11 -23.96
N ASP A 151 4.17 11.07 -25.28
CA ASP A 151 5.32 11.17 -26.19
C ASP A 151 5.96 12.56 -26.01
N GLU A 152 7.29 12.61 -25.86
CA GLU A 152 8.06 13.86 -25.65
C GLU A 152 7.86 14.90 -26.78
N ASP A 153 7.28 14.49 -27.92
CA ASP A 153 6.94 15.36 -29.04
C ASP A 153 5.59 16.12 -28.88
N ASP A 154 4.76 15.78 -27.86
CA ASP A 154 3.50 16.47 -27.54
C ASP A 154 3.65 17.60 -26.50
N ASP A 155 4.88 17.90 -26.06
CA ASP A 155 5.20 18.94 -25.06
C ASP A 155 4.94 20.39 -25.54
N GLU A 156 4.64 20.62 -26.82
CA GLU A 156 4.38 21.98 -27.34
C GLU A 156 2.94 22.48 -27.09
N SER A 157 2.01 21.64 -26.62
CA SER A 157 0.59 22.03 -26.48
C SER A 157 0.18 22.60 -25.11
N MET A 158 1.08 22.65 -24.12
CA MET A 158 0.78 23.17 -22.76
C MET A 158 1.24 24.63 -22.58
N MET A 159 1.23 25.44 -23.66
CA MET A 159 1.22 26.90 -23.56
C MET A 159 -0.06 27.31 -22.83
N TYR A 160 0.07 27.65 -21.55
CA TYR A 160 -0.94 28.40 -20.83
C TYR A 160 -1.28 29.64 -21.67
N ASP A 161 -2.54 29.75 -22.09
CA ASP A 161 -3.09 30.95 -22.68
C ASP A 161 -3.13 32.02 -21.58
N ASP A 162 -2.02 32.74 -21.41
CA ASP A 162 -1.89 33.92 -20.54
C ASP A 162 -2.65 35.09 -21.20
N GLU A 163 -3.98 34.98 -21.28
CA GLU A 163 -4.86 36.10 -21.60
C GLU A 163 -5.28 36.78 -20.29
N ASP A 164 -4.49 37.80 -19.93
CA ASP A 164 -4.91 39.13 -19.45
C ASP A 164 -4.04 39.67 -18.32
N GLY A 165 -3.16 40.61 -18.69
CA GLY A 165 -2.24 41.27 -17.79
C GLY A 165 -2.87 42.32 -16.87
N GLU A 166 -2.48 42.29 -15.60
CA GLU A 166 -2.24 43.51 -14.85
C GLU A 166 -0.78 43.56 -14.38
N ALA A 167 -0.08 44.59 -14.85
CA ALA A 167 1.29 44.87 -14.50
C ALA A 167 1.41 45.28 -13.03
N SER A 168 2.20 44.54 -12.25
CA SER A 168 2.84 45.09 -11.05
C SER A 168 4.35 44.87 -11.11
N ASP A 169 5.04 46.00 -11.24
CA ASP A 169 6.48 46.16 -11.28
C ASP A 169 7.06 46.07 -9.86
N TYR A 170 8.10 45.24 -9.72
CA TYR A 170 9.35 45.43 -8.96
C TYR A 170 9.83 44.18 -8.20
N GLY A 171 10.95 43.63 -8.66
CA GLY A 171 12.08 43.37 -7.75
C GLY A 171 12.58 41.93 -7.54
N SER A 172 13.12 41.32 -8.59
CA SER A 172 14.32 40.43 -8.61
C SER A 172 14.94 39.99 -7.26
N ALA A 173 14.89 38.67 -6.97
CA ALA A 173 16.07 37.87 -6.60
C ALA A 173 15.70 36.37 -6.46
N SER A 174 16.18 35.55 -7.38
CA SER A 174 16.12 34.09 -7.32
C SER A 174 17.12 33.54 -6.28
N GLN A 175 16.64 32.76 -5.31
CA GLN A 175 17.44 31.73 -4.64
C GLN A 175 16.67 30.41 -4.67
N PRO A 176 17.32 29.27 -4.99
CA PRO A 176 16.67 27.97 -5.00
C PRO A 176 16.34 27.51 -3.56
N PRO A 177 15.21 26.83 -3.33
CA PRO A 177 14.88 26.32 -2.00
C PRO A 177 15.81 25.17 -1.61
N SER A 178 16.55 25.39 -0.52
CA SER A 178 17.38 24.39 0.15
C SER A 178 16.54 23.28 0.79
N THR A 179 16.99 22.04 0.63
CA THR A 179 16.51 20.82 1.31
C THR A 179 16.29 21.00 2.82
N PRO A 180 15.21 20.43 3.42
CA PRO A 180 14.98 20.53 4.86
C PRO A 180 15.93 19.60 5.62
N THR A 181 17.03 20.16 6.11
CA THR A 181 17.89 19.53 7.12
C THR A 181 17.23 19.65 8.50
N THR A 182 17.11 18.51 9.16
CA THR A 182 16.63 18.25 10.52
C THR A 182 17.09 19.28 11.55
N PHE A 183 16.14 19.98 12.20
CA PHE A 183 16.42 20.82 13.37
C PHE A 183 16.19 20.02 14.66
N PHE A 184 17.28 19.67 15.36
CA PHE A 184 17.26 19.30 16.77
C PHE A 184 17.17 20.56 17.64
N PRO A 185 16.21 20.69 18.58
CA PRO A 185 16.14 21.86 19.45
C PRO A 185 17.24 21.84 20.53
N GLN A 186 18.16 22.80 20.43
CA GLN A 186 19.13 23.15 21.46
C GLN A 186 18.45 23.84 22.66
N LYS A 187 17.87 23.07 23.59
CA LYS A 187 17.66 23.53 24.98
C LYS A 187 17.66 22.35 25.94
N LEU A 188 18.84 21.98 26.43
CA LEU A 188 19.11 21.46 27.79
C LEU A 188 20.59 21.06 27.92
N THR A 189 21.49 22.05 27.75
CA THR A 189 22.87 21.94 28.23
C THR A 189 23.04 22.90 29.40
N GLN A 190 22.51 22.50 30.55
CA GLN A 190 23.03 22.92 31.83
C GLN A 190 22.96 21.72 32.76
N PHE A 191 23.98 21.59 33.59
CA PHE A 191 24.26 20.52 34.57
C PHE A 191 25.32 19.51 34.13
N PHE A 192 26.35 19.44 34.98
CA PHE A 192 27.55 18.62 34.99
C PHE A 192 28.78 19.19 34.27
N GLY A 193 29.30 20.27 34.87
CA GLY A 193 30.71 20.62 34.77
C GLY A 193 31.57 19.52 35.40
N ALA A 194 32.58 19.10 34.64
CA ALA A 194 33.64 18.22 35.09
C ALA A 194 34.64 18.96 35.98
N LYS A 195 35.14 18.30 37.03
CA LYS A 195 36.54 18.43 37.44
C LYS A 195 37.12 17.07 37.82
N LYS A 196 38.27 16.78 37.21
CA LYS A 196 39.16 15.63 37.43
C LYS A 196 39.86 15.74 38.79
N ALA A 197 40.11 14.55 39.33
CA ALA A 197 41.21 14.09 40.19
C ALA A 197 42.23 15.10 40.76
N ALA A 198 42.40 15.01 42.07
CA ALA A 198 43.68 14.78 42.75
C ALA A 198 43.42 13.84 43.93
#